data_AF-A0A940LSL6-F1
#
_entry.id   AF-A0A940LSL6-F1
#
_cell.length_a   1.000
_cell.length_b   1.000
_cell.length_c   1.000
_cell.angle_alpha   90.00
_cell.angle_beta   90.00
_cell.angle_gamma   90.00
#
_symmetry.space_group_name_H-M   'P 1'
#
loop_
_entity.id
_entity.type
_entity.pdbx_description
1 polymer ?
#
loop_
_entity_poly.entity_id
_entity_poly.type
_entity_poly.pdbx_seq_one_letter_code
_entity_poly.pdbx_strand_id
1 'polypeptide(L)'
;MRTSICGDRSRRLAAGLAALLLAVGGGAAIAADAPSANSVPRIVTRDGHHALFVDGAPYLMLGAQVNNSSNYPDVLPEVWPTIKRIHANTVEVPVAWEQVEPKEGQFDFSFVDTLVEQARANKVRLVLLWFGTWKNTGPAYAPEWVKLDAKRFPKMITASGQPHYVLSPHSRNTLEADKRAFVKLMEHIKQIDP
;
A
#
# COMPACT_ATOMS: atom_id res chain seq x y z
N MET A 1 -57.71 -42.74 35.41
CA MET A 1 -58.61 -41.62 35.06
C MET A 1 -57.83 -40.74 34.08
N ARG A 2 -57.92 -40.88 32.75
CA ARG A 2 -59.02 -40.46 31.82
C ARG A 2 -59.49 -39.03 32.16
N THR A 3 -59.39 -38.00 31.31
CA THR A 3 -59.56 -37.93 29.84
C THR A 3 -59.00 -36.62 29.25
N SER A 4 -58.47 -36.73 28.02
CA SER A 4 -58.28 -35.69 26.99
C SER A 4 -59.62 -35.28 26.37
N ILE A 5 -59.81 -34.04 25.88
CA ILE A 5 -60.54 -33.74 24.63
C ILE A 5 -59.99 -32.45 23.96
N CYS A 6 -59.57 -32.62 22.71
CA CYS A 6 -59.29 -31.65 21.66
C CYS A 6 -60.59 -31.19 20.97
N GLY A 7 -60.65 -29.95 20.47
CA GLY A 7 -61.78 -29.46 19.67
C GLY A 7 -61.39 -28.35 18.70
N ASP A 8 -61.04 -28.74 17.48
CA ASP A 8 -60.90 -27.90 16.28
C ASP A 8 -62.28 -27.60 15.67
N ARG A 9 -62.55 -26.35 15.27
CA ARG A 9 -63.51 -26.03 14.19
C ARG A 9 -63.08 -24.80 13.40
N SER A 10 -63.04 -25.02 12.10
CA SER A 10 -62.61 -24.14 11.03
C SER A 10 -63.74 -23.31 10.40
N ARG A 11 -63.33 -22.20 9.75
CA ARG A 11 -63.84 -21.53 8.51
C ARG A 11 -64.94 -20.44 8.55
N ARG A 12 -64.50 -19.22 8.14
CA ARG A 12 -64.97 -18.33 7.02
C ARG A 12 -66.38 -17.69 7.17
N LEU A 13 -66.73 -16.45 6.79
CA LEU A 13 -66.27 -15.23 6.11
C LEU A 13 -67.11 -14.07 6.77
N ALA A 14 -66.81 -12.76 6.77
CA ALA A 14 -66.66 -11.86 5.63
C ALA A 14 -66.39 -10.41 6.09
N ALA A 15 -65.67 -9.67 5.23
CA ALA A 15 -65.81 -8.26 4.85
C ALA A 15 -65.69 -7.11 5.88
N GLY A 16 -64.65 -6.29 5.68
CA GLY A 16 -64.54 -4.91 6.12
C GLY A 16 -63.31 -4.25 5.47
N LEU A 17 -63.50 -3.61 4.32
CA LEU A 17 -62.48 -2.83 3.61
C LEU A 17 -62.02 -1.62 4.45
N ALA A 18 -60.70 -1.48 4.64
CA ALA A 18 -60.05 -0.18 4.76
C ALA A 18 -58.63 -0.32 4.19
N ALA A 19 -58.49 -0.08 2.90
CA ALA A 19 -57.19 0.01 2.23
C ALA A 19 -56.53 1.33 2.66
N LEU A 20 -55.57 1.26 3.59
CA LEU A 20 -54.65 2.36 3.84
C LEU A 20 -53.52 2.26 2.81
N LEU A 21 -53.66 2.99 1.70
CA LEU A 21 -52.59 3.21 0.73
C LEU A 21 -51.49 4.03 1.41
N LEU A 22 -50.48 3.35 1.97
CA LEU A 22 -49.20 3.95 2.26
C LEU A 22 -48.55 4.29 0.92
N ALA A 23 -48.57 5.57 0.56
CA ALA A 23 -47.79 6.11 -0.54
C ALA A 23 -46.32 5.72 -0.31
N VAL A 24 -45.84 4.76 -1.10
CA VAL A 24 -44.41 4.51 -1.26
C VAL A 24 -43.87 5.75 -1.95
N GLY A 25 -43.42 6.72 -1.15
CA GLY A 25 -42.60 7.81 -1.64
C GLY A 25 -41.40 7.18 -2.32
N GLY A 26 -41.32 7.34 -3.65
CA GLY A 26 -40.14 7.02 -4.44
C GLY A 26 -38.99 7.93 -4.02
N GLY A 27 -38.42 7.67 -2.85
CA GLY A 27 -37.06 8.06 -2.56
C GLY A 27 -36.20 7.22 -3.47
N ALA A 28 -35.69 7.82 -4.54
CA ALA A 28 -34.54 7.27 -5.24
C ALA A 28 -33.50 7.02 -4.16
N ALA A 29 -33.28 5.74 -3.81
CA ALA A 29 -32.11 5.38 -3.05
C ALA A 29 -30.94 5.89 -3.89
N ILE A 30 -30.31 6.96 -3.43
CA ILE A 30 -28.95 7.28 -3.81
C ILE A 30 -28.18 6.03 -3.45
N ALA A 31 -27.97 5.16 -4.44
CA ALA A 31 -26.99 4.11 -4.36
C ALA A 31 -25.68 4.85 -4.08
N ALA A 32 -25.27 4.88 -2.81
CA ALA A 32 -23.91 5.22 -2.49
C ALA A 32 -23.08 4.22 -3.29
N ASP A 33 -22.25 4.71 -4.21
CA ASP A 33 -21.32 3.88 -4.96
C ASP A 33 -20.63 2.98 -3.95
N ALA A 34 -20.93 1.67 -4.03
CA ALA A 34 -20.25 0.70 -3.21
C ALA A 34 -18.75 0.88 -3.51
N PRO A 35 -17.90 1.14 -2.49
CA PRO A 35 -16.50 1.33 -2.74
C PRO A 35 -15.97 0.14 -3.52
N SER A 36 -15.36 0.41 -4.68
CA SER A 36 -14.80 -0.67 -5.50
C SER A 36 -13.68 -1.34 -4.70
N ALA A 37 -13.75 -2.66 -4.58
CA ALA A 37 -12.79 -3.46 -3.83
C ALA A 37 -11.33 -3.33 -4.32
N ASN A 38 -11.12 -2.68 -5.48
CA ASN A 38 -9.81 -2.40 -6.08
C ASN A 38 -9.59 -0.89 -6.33
N SER A 39 -10.21 0.01 -5.55
CA SER A 39 -9.91 1.43 -5.68
C SER A 39 -8.48 1.72 -5.21
N VAL A 40 -7.71 2.48 -6.00
CA VAL A 40 -6.34 2.90 -5.63
C VAL A 40 -6.35 3.51 -4.21
N PRO A 41 -5.44 3.06 -3.32
CA PRO A 41 -5.33 3.62 -1.98
C PRO A 41 -5.12 5.13 -2.01
N ARG A 42 -5.81 5.85 -1.13
CA ARG A 42 -5.79 7.33 -1.12
C ARG A 42 -5.91 7.90 0.28
N ILE A 43 -5.25 9.02 0.52
CA ILE A 43 -5.46 9.81 1.74
C ILE A 43 -6.66 10.72 1.49
N VAL A 44 -7.68 10.60 2.34
CA VAL A 44 -8.88 11.44 2.31
C VAL A 44 -8.81 12.42 3.47
N THR A 45 -9.05 13.69 3.18
CA THR A 45 -9.16 14.76 4.17
C THR A 45 -10.56 15.35 4.14
N ARG A 46 -11.23 15.40 5.29
CA ARG A 46 -12.57 15.97 5.42
C ARG A 46 -12.74 16.59 6.80
N ASP A 47 -13.25 17.83 6.86
CA ASP A 47 -13.57 18.53 8.11
C ASP A 47 -12.40 18.56 9.12
N GLY A 48 -11.15 18.63 8.62
CA GLY A 48 -9.93 18.60 9.45
C GLY A 48 -9.47 17.21 9.90
N HIS A 49 -10.16 16.14 9.49
CA HIS A 49 -9.79 14.75 9.77
C HIS A 49 -9.16 14.08 8.55
N HIS A 50 -8.30 13.09 8.80
CA HIS A 50 -7.57 12.35 7.77
C HIS A 50 -7.75 10.85 7.93
N ALA A 51 -7.86 10.13 6.81
CA ALA A 51 -7.84 8.68 6.79
C ALA A 51 -7.15 8.16 5.52
N LEU A 52 -6.36 7.09 5.66
CA LEU A 52 -5.94 6.28 4.53
C LEU A 52 -7.10 5.37 4.14
N PHE A 53 -7.58 5.45 2.91
CA PHE A 53 -8.57 4.53 2.37
C PHE A 53 -7.86 3.41 1.60
N VAL A 54 -8.18 2.16 1.91
CA VAL A 54 -7.73 0.95 1.20
C VAL A 54 -8.98 0.11 0.92
N ASP A 55 -9.11 -0.43 -0.29
CA ASP A 55 -10.31 -1.15 -0.76
C ASP A 55 -11.61 -0.34 -0.53
N GLY A 56 -11.47 0.99 -0.60
CA GLY A 56 -12.56 1.95 -0.49
C GLY A 56 -13.13 2.18 0.92
N ALA A 57 -12.47 1.69 1.98
CA ALA A 57 -12.82 1.99 3.38
C ALA A 57 -11.62 2.57 4.15
N PRO A 58 -11.83 3.32 5.26
CA PRO A 58 -10.75 3.73 6.14
C PRO A 58 -9.95 2.53 6.67
N TYR A 59 -8.63 2.62 6.60
CA TYR A 59 -7.68 1.59 6.97
C TYR A 59 -6.67 2.11 7.98
N LEU A 60 -6.50 1.38 9.08
CA LEU A 60 -5.47 1.66 10.08
C LEU A 60 -4.27 0.76 9.84
N MET A 61 -3.12 1.36 9.51
CA MET A 61 -1.85 0.63 9.42
C MET A 61 -1.38 0.25 10.82
N LEU A 62 -1.48 -1.03 11.16
CA LEU A 62 -0.76 -1.66 12.26
C LEU A 62 0.55 -2.18 11.68
N GLY A 63 1.49 -1.25 11.50
CA GLY A 63 2.70 -1.44 10.71
C GLY A 63 3.87 -2.05 11.48
N ALA A 64 4.75 -2.73 10.75
CA ALA A 64 6.09 -3.06 11.19
C ALA A 64 7.09 -2.87 10.05
N GLN A 65 8.28 -2.40 10.38
CA GLN A 65 9.36 -2.19 9.41
C GLN A 65 10.44 -3.25 9.60
N VAL A 66 10.94 -3.82 8.49
CA VAL A 66 12.09 -4.74 8.53
C VAL A 66 13.40 -3.99 8.75
N ASN A 67 14.45 -4.70 9.14
CA ASN A 67 15.79 -4.10 9.21
C ASN A 67 16.28 -3.64 7.82
N ASN A 68 17.19 -2.67 7.79
CA ASN A 68 17.69 -2.01 6.57
C ASN A 68 18.31 -2.95 5.51
N SER A 69 18.73 -4.16 5.89
CA SER A 69 19.38 -5.15 5.01
C SER A 69 18.53 -6.40 4.82
N SER A 70 17.25 -6.35 5.19
CA SER A 70 16.29 -7.45 5.00
C SER A 70 15.54 -7.39 3.66
N ASN A 71 16.05 -6.59 2.71
CA ASN A 71 15.47 -6.36 1.39
C ASN A 71 15.98 -7.34 0.32
N TYR A 72 16.07 -8.63 0.66
CA TYR A 72 16.49 -9.69 -0.25
C TYR A 72 15.61 -10.93 -0.06
N PRO A 73 15.35 -11.72 -1.12
CA PRO A 73 14.49 -12.91 -1.05
C PRO A 73 14.85 -13.88 0.08
N ASP A 74 16.14 -14.13 0.27
CA ASP A 74 16.66 -15.11 1.24
C ASP A 74 16.41 -14.70 2.70
N VAL A 75 16.15 -13.41 2.97
CA VAL A 75 15.91 -12.90 4.33
C VAL A 75 14.42 -12.91 4.68
N LEU A 76 13.52 -12.88 3.69
CA LEU A 76 12.07 -12.83 3.91
C LEU A 76 11.50 -13.99 4.75
N PRO A 77 11.99 -15.25 4.66
CA PRO A 77 11.56 -16.34 5.53
C PRO A 77 11.72 -16.06 7.04
N GLU A 78 12.65 -15.19 7.43
CA GLU A 78 12.85 -14.76 8.83
C GLU A 78 11.92 -13.60 9.24
N VAL A 79 11.43 -12.83 8.27
CA VAL A 79 10.54 -11.67 8.48
C VAL A 79 9.13 -12.13 8.85
N TRP A 80 8.53 -13.01 8.04
CA TRP A 80 7.11 -13.34 8.15
C TRP A 80 6.67 -13.95 9.49
N PRO A 81 7.45 -14.84 10.14
CA PRO A 81 7.11 -15.34 11.47
C PRO A 81 6.93 -14.21 12.50
N THR A 82 7.77 -13.18 12.44
CA THR A 82 7.67 -12.02 13.34
C THR A 82 6.44 -11.18 13.02
N ILE A 83 6.18 -10.89 11.74
CA ILE A 83 4.99 -10.14 11.30
C ILE A 83 3.70 -10.82 11.77
N LYS A 84 3.61 -12.14 11.66
CA LYS A 84 2.47 -12.93 12.17
C LYS A 84 2.33 -12.82 13.69
N ARG A 85 3.43 -12.97 14.43
CA ARG A 85 3.44 -12.96 15.91
C ARG A 85 2.95 -11.63 16.48
N ILE A 86 3.28 -10.51 15.83
CA ILE A 86 2.86 -9.18 16.27
C ILE A 86 1.52 -8.74 15.66
N HIS A 87 0.89 -9.58 14.83
CA HIS A 87 -0.36 -9.29 14.15
C HIS A 87 -0.33 -8.00 13.31
N ALA A 88 0.82 -7.68 12.71
CA ALA A 88 0.93 -6.54 11.81
C ALA A 88 0.12 -6.80 10.54
N ASN A 89 -0.61 -5.78 10.09
CA ASN A 89 -1.42 -5.85 8.87
C ASN A 89 -0.72 -5.20 7.66
N THR A 90 0.36 -4.45 7.91
CA THR A 90 1.16 -3.73 6.92
C THR A 90 2.64 -3.92 7.23
N VAL A 91 3.46 -4.15 6.20
CA VAL A 91 4.91 -4.29 6.35
C VAL A 91 5.64 -3.25 5.51
N GLU A 92 6.55 -2.52 6.13
CA GLU A 92 7.43 -1.57 5.47
C GLU A 92 8.74 -2.25 5.09
N VAL A 93 9.09 -2.20 3.80
CA VAL A 93 10.26 -2.92 3.26
C VAL A 93 11.09 -2.01 2.35
N PRO A 94 12.42 -1.91 2.54
CA PRO A 94 13.28 -1.18 1.62
C PRO A 94 13.25 -1.75 0.21
N VAL A 95 13.13 -0.85 -0.76
CA VAL A 95 13.44 -1.11 -2.16
C VAL A 95 14.56 -0.17 -2.54
N ALA A 96 15.78 -0.70 -2.66
CA ALA A 96 16.97 0.10 -2.93
C ALA A 96 17.11 0.43 -4.42
N TRP A 97 17.71 1.57 -4.74
CA TRP A 97 18.04 1.87 -6.13
C TRP A 97 19.13 0.94 -6.67
N GLU A 98 20.14 0.60 -5.87
CA GLU A 98 21.23 -0.28 -6.29
C GLU A 98 20.80 -1.71 -6.64
N GLN A 99 19.72 -2.23 -6.02
CA GLN A 99 19.14 -3.53 -6.42
C GLN A 99 18.25 -3.38 -7.67
N VAL A 100 17.54 -2.26 -7.80
CA VAL A 100 16.59 -2.05 -8.89
C VAL A 100 17.29 -1.73 -10.21
N GLU A 101 18.41 -1.00 -10.17
CA GLU A 101 19.17 -0.59 -11.35
C GLU A 101 20.68 -0.73 -11.12
N PRO A 102 21.19 -1.97 -10.95
CA PRO A 102 22.60 -2.22 -10.62
C PRO A 102 23.56 -1.69 -11.70
N LYS A 103 23.12 -1.69 -12.96
CA LYS A 103 23.79 -1.04 -14.09
C LYS A 103 22.81 -0.06 -14.73
N GLU A 104 23.31 1.11 -15.14
CA GLU A 104 22.45 2.15 -15.73
C GLU A 104 21.64 1.60 -16.92
N GLY A 105 20.32 1.73 -16.83
CA GLY A 105 19.35 1.26 -17.82
C GLY A 105 18.99 -0.23 -17.75
N GLN A 106 19.61 -1.01 -16.86
CA GLN A 106 19.34 -2.44 -16.68
C GLN A 106 18.59 -2.65 -15.37
N PHE A 107 17.28 -2.86 -15.46
CA PHE A 107 16.39 -2.98 -14.31
C PHE A 107 16.21 -4.42 -13.87
N ASP A 108 16.20 -4.65 -12.55
CA ASP A 108 15.90 -5.93 -11.92
C ASP A 108 14.85 -5.73 -10.81
N PHE A 109 13.69 -6.36 -10.99
CA PHE A 109 12.57 -6.29 -10.05
C PHE A 109 12.27 -7.63 -9.35
N SER A 110 13.16 -8.62 -9.48
CA SER A 110 12.96 -9.96 -8.93
C SER A 110 12.66 -9.99 -7.42
N PHE A 111 13.31 -9.10 -6.66
CA PHE A 111 12.99 -8.94 -5.23
C PHE A 111 11.58 -8.38 -5.01
N VAL A 112 11.16 -7.39 -5.80
CA VAL A 112 9.81 -6.80 -5.68
C VAL A 112 8.74 -7.84 -6.00
N ASP A 113 8.95 -8.65 -7.04
CA ASP A 113 8.06 -9.76 -7.39
C ASP A 113 7.91 -10.75 -6.23
N THR A 114 9.03 -11.21 -5.69
CA THR A 114 9.07 -12.14 -4.56
C THR A 114 8.38 -11.55 -3.32
N LEU A 115 8.64 -10.28 -3.03
CA LEU A 115 8.07 -9.58 -1.89
C LEU A 115 6.54 -9.47 -2.00
N VAL A 116 6.03 -9.08 -3.18
CA VAL A 116 4.58 -8.95 -3.43
C VAL A 116 3.90 -10.31 -3.34
N GLU A 117 4.47 -11.36 -3.95
CA GLU A 117 3.94 -12.72 -3.87
C GLU A 117 3.84 -13.21 -2.41
N GLN A 118 4.92 -13.06 -1.64
CA GLN A 118 4.94 -13.50 -0.26
C GLN A 118 4.05 -12.64 0.66
N ALA A 119 3.92 -11.33 0.42
CA ALA A 119 3.00 -10.49 1.16
C ALA A 119 1.53 -10.92 0.94
N ARG A 120 1.15 -11.25 -0.31
CA ARG A 120 -0.16 -11.81 -0.64
C ARG A 120 -0.40 -13.14 0.07
N ALA A 121 0.57 -14.06 0.05
CA ALA A 121 0.49 -15.34 0.75
C ALA A 121 0.32 -15.17 2.28
N ASN A 122 0.92 -14.15 2.86
CA ASN A 122 0.80 -13.82 4.29
C ASN A 122 -0.39 -12.90 4.62
N LYS A 123 -1.17 -12.45 3.62
CA LYS A 123 -2.33 -11.57 3.76
C LYS A 123 -2.02 -10.24 4.47
N VAL A 124 -0.88 -9.66 4.16
CA VAL A 124 -0.46 -8.34 4.65
C VAL A 124 -0.36 -7.34 3.50
N ARG A 125 -0.52 -6.05 3.80
CA ARG A 125 -0.25 -4.95 2.86
C ARG A 125 1.22 -4.55 2.93
N LEU A 126 1.70 -3.85 1.90
CA LEU A 126 3.08 -3.38 1.82
C LEU A 126 3.14 -1.86 1.75
N VAL A 127 4.18 -1.30 2.36
CA VAL A 127 4.67 0.05 2.10
C VAL A 127 6.11 -0.09 1.64
N LEU A 128 6.40 0.29 0.40
CA LEU A 128 7.75 0.22 -0.15
C LEU A 128 8.53 1.47 0.20
N LEU A 129 9.71 1.30 0.81
CA LEU A 129 10.59 2.41 1.16
C LEU A 129 11.62 2.59 0.04
N TRP A 130 11.43 3.59 -0.81
CA TRP A 130 12.40 3.88 -1.88
C TRP A 130 13.70 4.44 -1.28
N PHE A 131 14.74 3.61 -1.23
CA PHE A 131 16.08 4.03 -0.83
C PHE A 131 16.88 4.44 -2.08
N GLY A 132 16.59 5.65 -2.57
CA GLY A 132 17.21 6.26 -3.74
C GLY A 132 18.37 7.20 -3.39
N THR A 133 18.27 8.45 -3.83
CA THR A 133 19.31 9.49 -3.64
C THR A 133 19.69 9.70 -2.17
N TRP A 134 18.72 9.58 -1.25
CA TRP A 134 18.93 9.78 0.18
C TRP A 134 18.37 8.64 1.01
N LYS A 135 19.23 8.02 1.81
CA LYS A 135 18.89 7.16 2.95
C LYS A 135 19.73 7.60 4.14
N ASN A 136 19.07 8.02 5.24
CA ASN A 136 19.73 8.64 6.38
C ASN A 136 20.74 9.73 5.92
N THR A 137 20.31 10.62 5.03
CA THR A 137 21.09 11.67 4.33
C THR A 137 22.06 11.21 3.23
N GLY A 138 22.60 10.00 3.26
CA GLY A 138 23.64 9.57 2.33
C GLY A 138 23.12 8.80 1.10
N PRO A 139 23.94 8.65 0.04
CA PRO A 139 23.59 7.90 -1.16
C PRO A 139 23.99 6.42 -1.08
N ALA A 140 24.01 5.83 0.13
CA ALA A 140 24.58 4.48 0.34
C ALA A 140 23.90 3.41 -0.52
N TYR A 141 22.60 3.55 -0.77
CA TYR A 141 21.76 2.64 -1.55
C TYR A 141 21.57 3.07 -3.01
N ALA A 142 22.20 4.17 -3.43
CA ALA A 142 22.31 4.48 -4.85
C ALA A 142 23.31 3.51 -5.52
N PRO A 143 23.12 3.13 -6.79
CA PRO A 143 24.06 2.25 -7.48
C PRO A 143 25.43 2.91 -7.64
N GLU A 144 26.47 2.09 -7.82
CA GLU A 144 27.86 2.56 -7.93
C GLU A 144 28.06 3.61 -9.02
N TRP A 145 27.41 3.43 -10.17
CA TRP A 145 27.45 4.38 -11.29
C TRP A 145 26.85 5.76 -10.96
N VAL A 146 26.13 5.89 -9.83
CA VAL A 146 25.70 7.17 -9.25
C VAL A 146 26.63 7.60 -8.13
N LYS A 147 26.75 6.80 -7.06
CA LYS A 147 27.42 7.24 -5.82
C LYS A 147 28.93 7.44 -5.94
N LEU A 148 29.56 6.82 -6.95
CA LEU A 148 31.00 6.95 -7.20
C LEU A 148 31.35 7.97 -8.29
N ASP A 149 30.37 8.47 -9.06
CA ASP A 149 30.59 9.49 -10.09
C ASP A 149 30.17 10.88 -9.59
N ALA A 150 31.03 11.49 -8.76
CA ALA A 150 30.78 12.82 -8.22
C ALA A 150 30.85 13.95 -9.28
N LYS A 151 31.37 13.67 -10.49
CA LYS A 151 31.39 14.65 -11.59
C LYS A 151 30.01 14.76 -12.22
N ARG A 152 29.35 13.62 -12.46
CA ARG A 152 28.00 13.57 -13.01
C ARG A 152 26.93 13.81 -11.94
N PHE A 153 27.15 13.31 -10.73
CA PHE A 153 26.24 13.39 -9.59
C PHE A 153 26.92 14.14 -8.43
N PRO A 154 26.96 15.48 -8.48
CA PRO A 154 27.72 16.27 -7.52
C PRO A 154 27.15 16.15 -6.11
N LYS A 155 28.08 16.10 -5.15
CA LYS A 155 27.78 16.22 -3.73
C LYS A 155 27.50 17.68 -3.37
N MET A 156 26.83 17.89 -2.24
CA MET A 156 26.70 19.22 -1.66
C MET A 156 28.10 19.79 -1.36
N ILE A 157 28.23 21.11 -1.40
CA ILE A 157 29.45 21.81 -1.01
C ILE A 157 29.21 22.48 0.35
N THR A 158 30.13 22.29 1.30
CA THR A 158 30.07 22.92 2.61
C THR A 158 30.35 24.43 2.51
N ALA A 159 30.08 25.18 3.58
CA ALA A 159 30.43 26.60 3.63
C ALA A 159 31.93 26.88 3.43
N SER A 160 32.80 25.91 3.71
CA SER A 160 34.25 26.00 3.48
C SER A 160 34.69 25.62 2.06
N GLY A 161 33.75 25.37 1.15
CA GLY A 161 34.04 24.99 -0.24
C GLY A 161 34.41 23.52 -0.44
N GLN A 162 34.29 22.67 0.58
CA GLN A 162 34.65 21.25 0.50
C GLN A 162 33.46 20.38 0.11
N PRO A 163 33.67 19.26 -0.63
CA PRO A 163 32.61 18.30 -0.88
C PRO A 163 32.09 17.67 0.42
N HIS A 164 30.78 17.76 0.64
CA HIS A 164 30.07 16.98 1.66
C HIS A 164 29.89 15.52 1.17
N TYR A 165 29.40 14.61 2.02
CA TYR A 165 29.14 13.22 1.61
C TYR A 165 27.76 13.01 0.95
N VAL A 166 26.86 13.98 1.07
CA VAL A 166 25.46 13.95 0.62
C VAL A 166 25.35 14.45 -0.82
N LEU A 167 24.51 13.82 -1.64
CA LEU A 167 24.21 14.30 -3.00
C LEU A 167 23.46 15.63 -2.97
N SER A 168 23.82 16.55 -3.86
CA SER A 168 23.20 17.86 -3.94
C SER A 168 21.78 17.78 -4.50
N PRO A 169 20.76 18.36 -3.83
CA PRO A 169 19.41 18.42 -4.38
C PRO A 169 19.29 19.38 -5.59
N HIS A 170 20.32 20.20 -5.85
CA HIS A 170 20.35 21.10 -7.02
C HIS A 170 20.85 20.42 -8.30
N SER A 171 21.27 19.16 -8.22
CA SER A 171 21.74 18.39 -9.38
C SER A 171 20.57 17.89 -10.22
N ARG A 172 20.45 18.40 -11.45
CA ARG A 172 19.45 17.89 -12.41
C ARG A 172 19.73 16.43 -12.79
N ASN A 173 21.00 16.04 -12.95
CA ASN A 173 21.37 14.66 -13.28
C ASN A 173 20.91 13.69 -12.21
N THR A 174 21.10 14.03 -10.93
CA THR A 174 20.68 13.20 -9.80
C THR A 174 19.16 13.06 -9.78
N LEU A 175 18.43 14.17 -9.93
CA LEU A 175 16.98 14.15 -10.00
C LEU A 175 16.45 13.27 -11.13
N GLU A 176 16.97 13.43 -12.36
CA GLU A 176 16.45 12.69 -13.51
C GLU A 176 16.81 11.20 -13.45
N ALA A 177 17.99 10.85 -12.92
CA ALA A 177 18.38 9.46 -12.74
C ALA A 177 17.51 8.75 -11.68
N ASP A 178 17.33 9.36 -10.50
CA ASP A 178 16.49 8.80 -9.43
C ASP A 178 15.04 8.68 -9.91
N LYS A 179 14.49 9.76 -10.49
CA LYS A 179 13.13 9.77 -11.04
C LYS A 179 12.92 8.67 -12.08
N ARG A 180 13.86 8.46 -13.00
CA ARG A 180 13.76 7.41 -14.02
C ARG A 180 13.66 6.02 -13.39
N ALA A 181 14.49 5.74 -12.38
CA ALA A 181 14.45 4.46 -11.67
C ALA A 181 13.16 4.30 -10.86
N PHE A 182 12.73 5.34 -10.15
CA PHE A 182 11.48 5.33 -9.40
C PHE A 182 10.26 5.14 -10.31
N VAL A 183 10.22 5.82 -11.47
CA VAL A 183 9.17 5.62 -12.48
C VAL A 183 9.15 4.16 -12.97
N LYS A 184 10.31 3.57 -13.23
CA LYS A 184 10.41 2.16 -13.66
C LYS A 184 9.90 1.20 -12.59
N LEU A 185 10.18 1.46 -11.31
CA LEU A 185 9.57 0.73 -10.20
C LEU A 185 8.05 0.87 -10.18
N MET A 186 7.51 2.08 -10.33
CA MET A 186 6.06 2.32 -10.35
C MET A 186 5.37 1.69 -11.57
N GLU A 187 6.01 1.70 -12.74
CA GLU A 187 5.55 0.99 -13.93
C GLU A 187 5.47 -0.51 -13.69
N HIS A 188 6.49 -1.09 -13.03
CA HIS A 188 6.52 -2.50 -12.67
C HIS A 188 5.42 -2.85 -11.67
N ILE A 189 5.26 -2.07 -10.59
CA ILE A 189 4.17 -2.25 -9.61
C ILE A 189 2.81 -2.23 -10.30
N LYS A 190 2.56 -1.28 -11.19
CA LYS A 190 1.30 -1.21 -11.96
C LYS A 190 1.03 -2.47 -12.78
N GLN A 191 2.07 -3.14 -13.27
CA GLN A 191 1.93 -4.37 -14.05
C GLN A 191 1.60 -5.59 -13.18
N ILE A 192 2.20 -5.69 -11.99
CA ILE A 192 2.11 -6.88 -11.13
C ILE A 192 1.08 -6.75 -9.99
N ASP A 193 0.63 -5.53 -9.66
CA ASP A 193 -0.29 -5.20 -8.56
C ASP A 193 -1.36 -4.17 -9.01
N PRO A 194 -2.33 -4.61 -9.84
CA PRO A 194 -3.35 -3.74 -10.44
C PRO A 194 -4.48 -3.32 -9.50
#